data_AF-A0A1M7P690-F1
#
_entry.id   AF-A0A1M7P690-F1
#
_cell.length_a   1.000
_cell.length_b   1.000
_cell.length_c   1.000
_cell.angle_alpha   90.00
_cell.angle_beta   90.00
_cell.angle_gamma   90.00
#
_symmetry.space_group_name_H-M   'P 1'
#
loop_
_entity.id
_entity.type
_entity.pdbx_description
1 polymer ?
#
loop_
_entity_poly.entity_id
_entity_poly.type
_entity_poly.pdbx_seq_one_letter_code
_entity_poly.pdbx_strand_id
1 'polypeptide(L)'
;MLQGLYLYEIILMITGGILFLALVFALIWNVIKGKSIVALLPFFFLPIVMIGWTAIKSFSYDNGKINIEKTANEVAKNPADTTLRVKLEKSIAAFDTTRAANDPVALNNISSAYYALGKYNEASIYNQKALSINPGLPQAINLKAGIEKQVAVKNSFEHSIRQLNNSVAAADSSKAALTPEATQKIVGILKTVKQPVYTDEKSSLVIAKALALVNKNEQSMQVVNKVLEANPQSQESLQLKKNIETGKFKTVAVDSAQTKSLDSKKFNFIIKKAPPVKQ
;
A
#
# COMPACT_ATOMS: atom_id res chain seq x y z
N MET A 1 -22.13 8.25 18.16
CA MET A 1 -22.85 7.23 17.36
C MET A 1 -23.36 7.74 16.01
N LEU A 2 -23.40 9.06 15.72
CA LEU A 2 -23.80 9.60 14.40
C LEU A 2 -22.64 10.21 13.58
N GLN A 3 -21.43 10.20 14.12
CA GLN A 3 -20.24 10.69 13.43
C GLN A 3 -19.92 9.71 12.28
N GLY A 4 -20.09 10.16 11.04
CA GLY A 4 -19.90 9.35 9.84
C GLY A 4 -21.17 9.11 9.03
N LEU A 5 -22.37 9.47 9.51
CA LEU A 5 -23.55 9.51 8.64
C LEU A 5 -23.62 10.85 7.90
N TYR A 6 -24.12 10.82 6.67
CA TYR A 6 -24.45 12.06 5.97
C TYR A 6 -25.59 12.79 6.69
N LEU A 7 -25.60 14.11 6.58
CA LEU A 7 -26.64 14.93 7.19
C LEU A 7 -28.05 14.51 6.73
N TYR A 8 -28.22 14.16 5.46
CA TYR A 8 -29.50 13.67 4.94
C TYR A 8 -29.89 12.31 5.53
N GLU A 9 -28.95 11.42 5.87
CA GLU A 9 -29.26 10.13 6.50
C GLU A 9 -29.71 10.32 7.94
N ILE A 10 -29.09 11.27 8.66
CA ILE A 10 -29.52 11.64 10.01
C ILE A 10 -30.95 12.21 9.96
N ILE A 11 -31.21 13.12 9.03
CA ILE A 11 -32.55 13.71 8.84
C ILE A 11 -33.56 12.61 8.50
N LEU A 12 -33.27 11.75 7.51
CA LEU A 12 -34.16 10.64 7.13
C LEU A 12 -34.41 9.66 8.29
N MET A 13 -33.39 9.35 9.10
CA MET A 13 -33.52 8.47 10.26
C MET A 13 -34.41 9.09 11.34
N ILE A 14 -34.19 10.35 11.69
CA ILE A 14 -34.99 11.06 12.71
C ILE A 14 -36.43 11.26 12.22
N THR A 15 -36.62 11.77 11.00
CA THR A 15 -37.93 11.98 10.40
C THR A 15 -38.69 10.66 10.25
N GLY A 16 -38.02 9.59 9.82
CA GLY A 16 -38.60 8.25 9.76
C GLY A 16 -39.05 7.76 11.14
N GLY A 17 -38.22 7.95 12.17
CA GLY A 17 -38.56 7.60 13.55
C GLY A 17 -39.76 8.38 14.10
N ILE A 18 -39.78 9.70 13.90
CA ILE A 18 -40.90 10.56 14.31
C ILE A 18 -42.19 10.15 13.59
N LEU A 19 -42.12 9.92 12.28
CA LEU A 19 -43.27 9.48 11.49
C LEU A 19 -43.77 8.11 11.95
N PHE A 20 -42.86 7.18 12.25
CA PHE A 20 -43.20 5.87 12.79
C PHE A 20 -43.96 6.00 14.12
N LEU A 21 -43.46 6.81 15.05
CA LEU A 21 -44.10 7.04 16.35
C LEU A 21 -45.47 7.73 16.20
N ALA A 22 -45.60 8.70 15.29
CA ALA A 22 -46.87 9.34 14.99
C ALA A 22 -47.90 8.36 14.40
N LEU A 23 -47.46 7.45 13.52
CA LEU A 23 -48.32 6.39 12.98
C LEU A 23 -48.70 5.36 14.04
N VAL A 24 -47.79 4.99 14.95
CA VAL A 24 -48.11 4.14 16.11
C VAL A 24 -49.18 4.81 16.97
N PHE A 25 -49.03 6.10 17.28
CA PHE A 25 -50.03 6.86 18.04
C PHE A 25 -51.39 6.91 17.31
N ALA A 26 -51.40 7.21 16.02
CA ALA A 26 -52.61 7.23 15.20
C ALA A 26 -53.29 5.84 15.13
N LEU A 27 -52.50 4.78 15.06
CA LEU A 27 -52.99 3.40 15.08
C LEU A 27 -53.65 3.06 16.42
N ILE A 28 -53.00 3.37 17.55
CA ILE A 28 -53.58 3.20 18.90
C ILE A 28 -54.88 4.00 19.02
N TRP A 29 -54.88 5.25 18.54
CA TRP A 29 -56.07 6.11 18.57
C TRP A 29 -57.22 5.56 17.74
N ASN A 30 -56.93 4.99 16.56
CA ASN A 30 -57.95 4.35 15.72
C ASN A 30 -58.48 3.06 16.33
N VAL A 31 -57.64 2.28 17.04
CA VAL A 31 -58.07 1.10 17.81
C VAL A 31 -59.07 1.52 18.91
N ILE A 32 -58.74 2.54 19.70
CA ILE A 32 -59.61 3.04 20.77
C ILE A 32 -60.96 3.54 20.22
N LYS A 33 -60.97 4.14 19.03
CA LYS A 33 -62.19 4.65 18.37
C LYS A 33 -62.94 3.61 17.52
N GLY A 34 -62.50 2.35 17.49
CA GLY A 34 -63.14 1.30 16.69
C GLY A 34 -63.08 1.55 15.17
N LYS A 35 -62.11 2.34 14.69
CA LYS A 35 -61.93 2.65 13.26
C LYS A 35 -61.14 1.55 12.56
N SER A 36 -61.28 1.46 11.23
CA SER A 36 -60.51 0.51 10.41
C SER A 36 -59.00 0.79 10.51
N ILE A 37 -58.25 -0.21 10.94
CA ILE A 37 -56.77 -0.17 11.10
C ILE A 37 -56.08 -0.49 9.77
N VAL A 38 -56.72 -1.26 8.90
CA VAL A 38 -56.15 -1.77 7.64
C VAL A 38 -55.70 -0.62 6.72
N ALA A 39 -56.42 0.51 6.76
CA ALA A 39 -56.06 1.70 6.00
C ALA A 39 -54.74 2.36 6.45
N LEU A 40 -54.33 2.19 7.71
CA LEU A 40 -53.10 2.78 8.27
C LEU A 40 -51.85 1.93 8.01
N LEU A 41 -52.00 0.60 7.88
CA LEU A 41 -50.88 -0.33 7.70
C LEU A 41 -49.93 -0.01 6.53
N PRO A 42 -50.39 0.35 5.31
CA PRO A 42 -49.45 0.64 4.22
C PRO A 42 -48.56 1.86 4.50
N PHE A 43 -49.00 2.80 5.33
CA PHE A 43 -48.22 3.99 5.68
C PHE A 43 -47.00 3.68 6.55
N PHE A 44 -46.98 2.53 7.25
CA PHE A 44 -45.81 2.09 8.02
C PHE A 44 -44.63 1.70 7.13
N PHE A 45 -44.87 1.36 5.86
CA PHE A 45 -43.80 0.97 4.95
C PHE A 45 -42.79 2.09 4.73
N LEU A 46 -43.27 3.32 4.56
CA LEU A 46 -42.43 4.49 4.31
C LEU A 46 -41.36 4.74 5.40
N PRO A 47 -41.72 4.90 6.69
CA PRO A 47 -40.72 5.08 7.74
C PRO A 47 -39.85 3.84 7.96
N ILE A 48 -40.37 2.62 7.76
CA ILE A 48 -39.57 1.39 7.86
C ILE A 48 -38.44 1.41 6.81
N VAL A 49 -38.74 1.76 5.56
CA VAL A 49 -37.73 1.88 4.50
C VAL A 49 -36.73 3.00 4.82
N MET A 50 -37.19 4.15 5.30
CA MET A 50 -36.30 5.28 5.66
C MET A 50 -35.30 4.91 6.76
N ILE A 51 -35.76 4.23 7.81
CA ILE A 51 -34.91 3.78 8.93
C ILE A 51 -34.02 2.61 8.48
N GLY A 52 -34.58 1.63 7.77
CA GLY A 52 -33.86 0.43 7.33
C GLY A 52 -32.74 0.73 6.33
N TRP A 53 -32.99 1.60 5.34
CA TRP A 53 -31.99 1.95 4.32
C TRP A 53 -30.78 2.69 4.90
N THR A 54 -31.01 3.61 5.84
CA THR A 54 -29.93 4.37 6.49
C THR A 54 -29.08 3.49 7.40
N ALA A 55 -29.68 2.52 8.10
CA ALA A 55 -28.96 1.54 8.91
C ALA A 55 -28.06 0.60 8.10
N ILE A 56 -28.50 0.14 6.92
CA ILE A 56 -27.69 -0.74 6.05
C ILE A 56 -26.43 0.00 5.56
N LYS A 57 -26.56 1.28 5.18
CA LYS A 57 -25.43 2.10 4.70
C LYS A 57 -24.40 2.40 5.77
N SER A 58 -24.80 2.65 7.02
CA SER A 58 -23.86 2.88 8.11
C SER A 58 -23.05 1.61 8.41
N PHE A 59 -23.74 0.47 8.47
CA PHE A 59 -23.11 -0.84 8.69
C PHE A 59 -22.12 -1.21 7.59
N SER A 60 -22.46 -0.98 6.32
CA SER A 60 -21.54 -1.22 5.19
C SER A 60 -20.26 -0.38 5.29
N TYR A 61 -20.37 0.87 5.76
CA TYR A 61 -19.21 1.74 5.92
C TYR A 61 -18.31 1.33 7.08
N ASP A 62 -18.90 1.03 8.24
CA ASP A 62 -18.13 0.54 9.40
C ASP A 62 -17.45 -0.80 9.11
N ASN A 63 -18.13 -1.72 8.43
CA ASN A 63 -17.50 -2.95 7.96
C ASN A 63 -16.38 -2.69 6.96
N GLY A 64 -16.53 -1.69 6.08
CA GLY A 64 -15.48 -1.25 5.18
C GLY A 64 -14.21 -0.83 5.93
N LYS A 65 -14.36 -0.02 7.00
CA LYS A 65 -13.24 0.40 7.85
C LYS A 65 -12.53 -0.79 8.50
N ILE A 66 -13.31 -1.70 9.08
CA ILE A 66 -12.78 -2.90 9.76
C ILE A 66 -12.07 -3.81 8.76
N ASN A 67 -12.64 -4.00 7.56
CA ASN A 67 -12.05 -4.84 6.53
C ASN A 67 -10.72 -4.27 6.00
N ILE A 68 -10.64 -2.94 5.82
CA ILE A 68 -9.38 -2.26 5.46
C ILE A 68 -8.35 -2.47 6.55
N GLU A 69 -8.68 -2.20 7.81
CA GLU A 69 -7.75 -2.32 8.93
C GLU A 69 -7.26 -3.75 9.11
N LYS A 70 -8.18 -4.72 9.10
CA LYS A 70 -7.85 -6.15 9.22
C LYS A 70 -6.95 -6.59 8.07
N THR A 71 -7.31 -6.28 6.83
CA THR A 71 -6.52 -6.68 5.67
C THR A 71 -5.16 -5.96 5.64
N ALA A 72 -5.08 -4.70 6.09
CA ALA A 72 -3.81 -3.99 6.26
C ALA A 72 -2.88 -4.67 7.27
N ASN A 73 -3.44 -5.11 8.40
CA ASN A 73 -2.69 -5.86 9.41
C ASN A 73 -2.23 -7.23 8.89
N GLU A 74 -3.04 -7.92 8.08
CA GLU A 74 -2.65 -9.17 7.42
C GLU A 74 -1.52 -8.95 6.40
N VAL A 75 -1.60 -7.90 5.58
CA VAL A 75 -0.52 -7.51 4.64
C VAL A 75 0.75 -7.12 5.38
N ALA A 76 0.65 -6.41 6.51
CA ALA A 76 1.81 -6.03 7.30
C ALA A 76 2.56 -7.24 7.89
N LYS A 77 1.83 -8.30 8.26
CA LYS A 77 2.41 -9.58 8.72
C LYS A 77 2.99 -10.39 7.56
N ASN A 78 2.32 -10.38 6.40
CA ASN A 78 2.67 -11.17 5.22
C ASN A 78 2.83 -10.28 3.97
N PRO A 79 3.86 -9.42 3.89
CA PRO A 79 3.99 -8.43 2.81
C PRO A 79 4.26 -9.06 1.43
N ALA A 80 4.73 -10.31 1.39
CA ALA A 80 4.95 -11.06 0.15
C ALA A 80 3.64 -11.60 -0.47
N ASP A 81 2.55 -11.67 0.30
CA ASP A 81 1.27 -12.19 -0.18
C ASP A 81 0.62 -11.19 -1.15
N THR A 82 0.68 -11.55 -2.44
CA THR A 82 0.13 -10.71 -3.51
C THR A 82 -1.41 -10.68 -3.46
N THR A 83 -2.06 -11.75 -3.03
CA THR A 83 -3.51 -11.85 -2.96
C THR A 83 -4.06 -10.91 -1.89
N LEU A 84 -3.44 -10.89 -0.71
CA LEU A 84 -3.81 -9.95 0.36
C LEU A 84 -3.60 -8.51 -0.06
N ARG A 85 -2.50 -8.21 -0.77
CA ARG A 85 -2.24 -6.86 -1.29
C ARG A 85 -3.28 -6.41 -2.30
N VAL A 86 -3.63 -7.26 -3.27
CA VAL A 86 -4.68 -6.94 -4.25
C VAL A 86 -6.04 -6.78 -3.56
N LYS A 87 -6.35 -7.62 -2.56
CA LYS A 87 -7.58 -7.48 -1.75
C LYS A 87 -7.62 -6.15 -1.01
N LEU A 88 -6.50 -5.73 -0.42
CA LEU A 88 -6.39 -4.45 0.27
C LEU A 88 -6.58 -3.27 -0.68
N GLU A 89 -5.92 -3.30 -1.86
CA GLU A 89 -6.08 -2.27 -2.89
C GLU A 89 -7.53 -2.16 -3.36
N LYS A 90 -8.20 -3.29 -3.62
CA LYS A 90 -9.64 -3.30 -3.96
C LYS A 90 -10.50 -2.75 -2.83
N SER A 91 -10.18 -3.09 -1.58
CA SER A 91 -10.93 -2.61 -0.40
C SER A 91 -10.82 -1.10 -0.24
N ILE A 92 -9.62 -0.52 -0.45
CA ILE A 92 -9.42 0.93 -0.45
C ILE A 92 -10.18 1.57 -1.62
N ALA A 93 -10.10 1.00 -2.82
CA ALA A 93 -10.74 1.54 -4.01
C ALA A 93 -12.28 1.55 -3.94
N ALA A 94 -12.87 0.55 -3.27
CA ALA A 94 -14.31 0.45 -3.06
C ALA A 94 -14.82 1.25 -1.85
N PHE A 95 -13.92 1.81 -1.03
CA PHE A 95 -14.30 2.50 0.20
C PHE A 95 -14.84 3.90 -0.08
N ASP A 96 -15.88 4.29 0.66
CA ASP A 96 -16.51 5.60 0.54
C ASP A 96 -15.60 6.69 1.12
N THR A 97 -14.68 7.18 0.29
CA THR A 97 -13.74 8.25 0.65
C THR A 97 -14.42 9.60 0.87
N THR A 98 -15.62 9.80 0.32
CA THR A 98 -16.40 11.02 0.55
C THR A 98 -16.91 11.06 1.99
N ARG A 99 -17.47 9.95 2.47
CA ARG A 99 -17.85 9.82 3.89
C ARG A 99 -16.63 9.86 4.81
N ALA A 100 -15.52 9.25 4.39
CA ALA A 100 -14.27 9.25 5.16
C ALA A 100 -13.63 10.64 5.33
N ALA A 101 -13.97 11.61 4.48
CA ALA A 101 -13.34 12.94 4.50
C ALA A 101 -13.44 13.66 5.85
N ASN A 102 -14.44 13.32 6.68
CA ASN A 102 -14.66 13.89 8.01
C ASN A 102 -14.49 12.85 9.15
N ASP A 103 -13.97 11.67 8.86
CA ASP A 103 -13.75 10.58 9.82
C ASP A 103 -12.24 10.36 10.00
N PRO A 104 -11.62 10.91 11.07
CA PRO A 104 -10.18 10.82 11.27
C PRO A 104 -9.71 9.38 11.48
N VAL A 105 -10.55 8.49 12.02
CA VAL A 105 -10.21 7.07 12.20
C VAL A 105 -10.21 6.36 10.84
N ALA A 106 -11.21 6.61 9.99
CA ALA A 106 -11.23 6.07 8.64
C ALA A 106 -10.02 6.52 7.81
N LEU A 107 -9.67 7.81 7.87
CA LEU A 107 -8.50 8.36 7.19
C LEU A 107 -7.20 7.74 7.71
N ASN A 108 -7.08 7.51 9.02
CA ASN A 108 -5.96 6.77 9.60
C ASN A 108 -5.91 5.31 9.12
N ASN A 109 -7.05 4.63 9.02
CA ASN A 109 -7.10 3.25 8.52
C ASN A 109 -6.69 3.15 7.04
N ILE A 110 -7.14 4.10 6.21
CA ILE A 110 -6.68 4.23 4.81
C ILE A 110 -5.18 4.50 4.76
N SER A 111 -4.68 5.40 5.61
CA SER A 111 -3.25 5.69 5.71
C SER A 111 -2.42 4.46 6.07
N SER A 112 -2.86 3.71 7.09
CA SER A 112 -2.23 2.46 7.52
C SER A 112 -2.24 1.42 6.40
N ALA A 113 -3.33 1.33 5.64
CA ALA A 113 -3.42 0.45 4.50
C ALA A 113 -2.43 0.81 3.38
N TYR A 114 -2.31 2.10 3.04
CA TYR A 114 -1.28 2.55 2.11
C TYR A 114 0.15 2.31 2.63
N TYR A 115 0.36 2.48 3.94
CA TYR A 115 1.65 2.17 4.57
C TYR A 115 2.01 0.69 4.43
N ALA A 116 1.06 -0.23 4.68
CA ALA A 116 1.24 -1.67 4.51
C ALA A 116 1.53 -2.06 3.04
N LEU A 117 0.95 -1.33 2.08
CA LEU A 117 1.21 -1.49 0.64
C LEU A 117 2.55 -0.88 0.18
N GLY A 118 3.29 -0.22 1.07
CA GLY A 118 4.52 0.50 0.74
C GLY A 118 4.30 1.76 -0.11
N LYS A 119 3.09 2.30 -0.08
CA LYS A 119 2.66 3.54 -0.75
C LYS A 119 2.76 4.69 0.25
N TYR A 120 4.00 4.99 0.67
CA TYR A 120 4.25 5.88 1.82
C TYR A 120 3.86 7.35 1.59
N ASN A 121 3.87 7.81 0.33
CA ASN A 121 3.44 9.17 0.01
C ASN A 121 1.93 9.31 0.19
N GLU A 122 1.15 8.36 -0.31
CA GLU A 122 -0.29 8.28 -0.12
C GLU A 122 -0.63 8.11 1.36
N ALA A 123 0.10 7.23 2.07
CA ALA A 123 -0.05 7.07 3.52
C ALA A 123 0.14 8.41 4.25
N SER A 124 1.16 9.19 3.87
CA SER A 124 1.43 10.52 4.44
C SER A 124 0.26 11.48 4.24
N ILE A 125 -0.30 11.55 3.03
CA ILE A 125 -1.44 12.42 2.69
C ILE A 125 -2.65 12.10 3.57
N TYR A 126 -3.03 10.82 3.68
CA TYR A 126 -4.19 10.42 4.48
C TYR A 126 -3.94 10.57 5.99
N ASN A 127 -2.71 10.33 6.45
CA ASN A 127 -2.32 10.55 7.85
C ASN A 127 -2.43 12.04 8.21
N GLN A 128 -1.96 12.93 7.33
CA GLN A 128 -2.08 14.36 7.51
C GLN A 128 -3.54 14.81 7.57
N LYS A 129 -4.40 14.30 6.67
CA LYS A 129 -5.84 14.58 6.72
C LYS A 129 -6.48 14.14 8.04
N ALA A 130 -6.13 12.95 8.54
CA ALA A 130 -6.62 12.47 9.84
C ALA A 130 -6.20 13.39 10.98
N LEU A 131 -4.92 13.79 11.02
CA LEU A 131 -4.37 14.70 12.03
C LEU A 131 -4.89 16.13 11.91
N SER A 132 -5.27 16.59 10.72
CA SER A 132 -5.91 17.90 10.53
C SER A 132 -7.30 17.96 11.17
N ILE A 133 -8.02 16.84 11.21
CA ILE A 133 -9.35 16.75 11.84
C ILE A 133 -9.21 16.48 13.34
N ASN A 134 -8.32 15.56 13.71
CA ASN A 134 -8.04 15.24 15.12
C ASN A 134 -6.52 15.19 15.36
N PRO A 135 -5.90 16.33 15.75
CA PRO A 135 -4.47 16.40 16.02
C PRO A 135 -3.99 15.48 17.14
N GLY A 136 -4.90 15.09 18.05
CA GLY A 136 -4.61 14.22 19.20
C GLY A 136 -4.85 12.74 18.95
N LEU A 137 -5.14 12.31 17.71
CA LEU A 137 -5.44 10.90 17.40
C LEU A 137 -4.18 10.02 17.59
N PRO A 138 -4.11 9.17 18.64
CA PRO A 138 -2.85 8.49 18.99
C PRO A 138 -2.35 7.55 17.89
N GLN A 139 -3.27 6.88 17.21
CA GLN A 139 -2.96 5.97 16.11
C GLN A 139 -2.30 6.71 14.94
N ALA A 140 -2.80 7.90 14.60
CA ALA A 140 -2.25 8.70 13.51
C ALA A 140 -0.91 9.33 13.87
N ILE A 141 -0.73 9.78 15.12
CA ILE A 141 0.55 10.27 15.63
C ILE A 141 1.62 9.17 15.56
N ASN A 142 1.30 7.96 16.04
CA ASN A 142 2.22 6.83 16.02
C ASN A 142 2.59 6.41 14.60
N LEU A 143 1.62 6.41 13.68
CA LEU A 143 1.84 6.04 12.29
C LEU A 143 2.71 7.07 11.55
N LYS A 144 2.59 8.36 11.87
CA LYS A 144 3.35 9.45 11.24
C LYS A 144 4.86 9.21 11.27
N ALA A 145 5.41 8.87 12.44
CA ALA A 145 6.85 8.63 12.59
C ALA A 145 7.33 7.44 11.73
N GLY A 146 6.51 6.40 11.62
CA GLY A 146 6.76 5.25 10.74
C GLY A 146 6.77 5.66 9.27
N ILE A 147 5.78 6.45 8.83
CA ILE A 147 5.70 6.97 7.47
C ILE A 147 6.94 7.79 7.12
N GLU A 148 7.31 8.78 7.95
CA GLU A 148 8.45 9.66 7.70
C GLU A 148 9.76 8.88 7.55
N LYS A 149 9.97 7.89 8.43
CA LYS A 149 11.13 6.98 8.33
C LYS A 149 11.15 6.24 6.99
N GLN A 150 10.02 5.68 6.56
CA GLN A 150 9.96 4.92 5.30
C GLN A 150 10.08 5.80 4.06
N VAL A 151 9.54 7.03 4.10
CA VAL A 151 9.76 8.03 3.05
C VAL A 151 11.23 8.38 2.93
N ALA A 152 11.92 8.61 4.06
CA ALA A 152 13.36 8.87 4.05
C ALA A 152 14.17 7.68 3.49
N VAL A 153 13.80 6.44 3.85
CA VAL A 153 14.40 5.22 3.29
C VAL A 153 14.18 5.14 1.77
N LYS A 154 12.95 5.36 1.30
CA LYS A 154 12.62 5.35 -0.14
C LYS A 154 13.42 6.40 -0.91
N ASN A 155 13.48 7.63 -0.42
CA ASN A 155 14.19 8.71 -1.08
C ASN A 155 15.71 8.46 -1.11
N SER A 156 16.28 7.97 0.00
CA SER A 156 17.69 7.59 0.06
C SER A 156 18.00 6.43 -0.89
N PHE A 157 17.11 5.43 -0.95
CA PHE A 157 17.22 4.31 -1.88
C PHE A 157 17.23 4.79 -3.34
N GLU A 158 16.26 5.62 -3.74
CA GLU A 158 16.19 6.18 -5.10
C GLU A 158 17.45 6.98 -5.46
N HIS A 159 18.01 7.73 -4.50
CA HIS A 159 19.28 8.41 -4.69
C HIS A 159 20.44 7.42 -4.93
N SER A 160 20.55 6.37 -4.11
CA SER A 160 21.54 5.30 -4.31
C SER A 160 21.38 4.59 -5.64
N ILE A 161 20.14 4.29 -6.07
CA ILE A 161 19.86 3.67 -7.37
C ILE A 161 20.31 4.56 -8.51
N ARG A 162 20.04 5.87 -8.46
CA ARG A 162 20.53 6.80 -9.50
C ARG A 162 22.06 6.82 -9.58
N GLN A 163 22.74 6.88 -8.44
CA GLN A 163 24.20 6.86 -8.40
C GLN A 163 24.78 5.55 -8.95
N LEU A 164 24.16 4.42 -8.59
CA LEU A 164 24.52 3.11 -9.12
C LEU A 164 24.31 3.05 -10.63
N ASN A 165 23.13 3.44 -11.11
CA ASN A 165 22.78 3.40 -12.53
C ASN A 165 23.78 4.20 -13.38
N ASN A 166 24.17 5.39 -12.92
CA ASN A 166 25.18 6.20 -13.61
C ASN A 166 26.56 5.51 -13.64
N SER A 167 26.93 4.84 -12.55
CA SER A 167 28.23 4.13 -12.46
C SER A 167 28.24 2.84 -13.30
N VAL A 168 27.10 2.15 -13.39
CA VAL A 168 26.88 0.96 -14.22
C VAL A 168 26.89 1.34 -15.72
N ALA A 169 26.17 2.39 -16.11
CA ALA A 169 26.08 2.81 -17.51
C ALA A 169 27.43 3.24 -18.11
N ALA A 170 28.30 3.86 -17.29
CA ALA A 170 29.67 4.19 -17.69
C ALA A 170 30.51 2.95 -18.01
N ALA A 171 30.25 1.82 -17.35
CA ALA A 171 30.92 0.56 -17.60
C ALA A 171 30.40 -0.16 -18.86
N ASP A 172 29.08 -0.16 -19.06
CA ASP A 172 28.47 -0.77 -20.25
C ASP A 172 28.92 -0.06 -21.55
N SER A 173 29.17 1.25 -21.47
CA SER A 173 29.56 2.09 -22.63
C SER A 173 31.04 1.96 -23.01
N SER A 174 31.93 1.62 -22.07
CA SER A 174 33.38 1.67 -22.31
C SER A 174 33.94 0.40 -22.96
N LYS A 175 33.19 -0.72 -22.96
CA LYS A 175 33.70 -2.09 -23.27
C LYS A 175 34.98 -2.49 -22.50
N ALA A 176 35.41 -1.67 -21.55
CA ALA A 176 36.61 -1.81 -20.75
C ALA A 176 36.22 -2.27 -19.35
N ALA A 177 37.17 -2.90 -18.66
CA ALA A 177 36.98 -3.30 -17.27
C ALA A 177 36.76 -2.05 -16.40
N LEU A 178 35.88 -2.12 -15.38
CA LEU A 178 35.58 -0.98 -14.50
C LEU A 178 36.86 -0.38 -13.91
N THR A 179 36.98 0.94 -13.83
CA THR A 179 38.11 1.52 -13.09
C THR A 179 38.04 1.14 -11.60
N PRO A 180 39.18 1.04 -10.90
CA PRO A 180 39.19 0.79 -9.45
C PRO A 180 38.31 1.78 -8.67
N GLU A 181 38.29 3.05 -9.08
CA GLU A 181 37.51 4.12 -8.45
C GLU A 181 36.01 3.91 -8.64
N ALA A 182 35.58 3.55 -9.85
CA ALA A 182 34.18 3.22 -10.14
C ALA A 182 33.73 2.00 -9.33
N THR A 183 34.60 1.00 -9.19
CA THR A 183 34.32 -0.21 -8.42
C THR A 183 34.18 0.10 -6.93
N GLN A 184 35.09 0.90 -6.36
CA GLN A 184 35.01 1.35 -4.96
C GLN A 184 33.73 2.13 -4.69
N LYS A 185 33.33 3.02 -5.61
CA LYS A 185 32.10 3.79 -5.50
C LYS A 185 30.86 2.87 -5.46
N ILE A 186 30.78 1.90 -6.38
CA ILE A 186 29.67 0.93 -6.40
C ILE A 186 29.62 0.13 -5.10
N VAL A 187 30.77 -0.41 -4.65
CA VAL A 187 30.87 -1.16 -3.40
C VAL A 187 30.43 -0.30 -2.21
N GLY A 188 30.86 0.96 -2.13
CA GLY A 188 30.47 1.90 -1.07
C GLY A 188 28.96 2.14 -1.02
N ILE A 189 28.32 2.35 -2.16
CA ILE A 189 26.87 2.55 -2.24
C ILE A 189 26.14 1.26 -1.85
N LEU A 190 26.55 0.09 -2.37
CA LEU A 190 25.94 -1.19 -2.04
C LEU A 190 26.09 -1.53 -0.53
N LYS A 191 27.12 -1.02 0.15
CA LYS A 191 27.30 -1.16 1.60
C LYS A 191 26.39 -0.28 2.45
N THR A 192 25.96 0.88 1.95
CA THR A 192 25.14 1.83 2.73
C THR A 192 23.67 1.87 2.31
N VAL A 193 23.33 1.33 1.14
CA VAL A 193 21.96 1.34 0.62
C VAL A 193 20.99 0.71 1.63
N LYS A 194 20.02 1.50 2.05
CA LYS A 194 18.85 1.07 2.85
C LYS A 194 17.74 0.70 1.88
N GLN A 195 17.14 -0.47 2.07
CA GLN A 195 16.18 -1.00 1.11
C GLN A 195 14.74 -0.84 1.62
N PRO A 196 13.81 -0.38 0.75
CA PRO A 196 12.40 -0.43 1.06
C PRO A 196 11.90 -1.89 1.04
N VAL A 197 10.75 -2.13 1.68
CA VAL A 197 10.08 -3.45 1.65
C VAL A 197 9.75 -3.85 0.20
N TYR A 198 9.31 -2.88 -0.60
CA TYR A 198 8.93 -3.08 -1.99
C TYR A 198 9.78 -2.22 -2.93
N THR A 199 10.21 -2.81 -4.04
CA THR A 199 10.93 -2.12 -5.11
C THR A 199 10.34 -2.49 -6.48
N ASP A 200 10.66 -1.69 -7.49
CA ASP A 200 10.33 -1.98 -8.89
C ASP A 200 11.42 -2.82 -9.56
N GLU A 201 11.08 -3.39 -10.72
CA GLU A 201 11.96 -4.20 -11.55
C GLU A 201 13.23 -3.44 -11.96
N LYS A 202 13.12 -2.17 -12.40
CA LYS A 202 14.26 -1.40 -12.92
C LYS A 202 15.29 -1.14 -11.83
N SER A 203 14.85 -0.66 -10.66
CA SER A 203 15.72 -0.44 -9.51
C SER A 203 16.45 -1.73 -9.07
N SER A 204 15.74 -2.87 -9.13
CA SER A 204 16.30 -4.18 -8.79
C SER A 204 17.36 -4.62 -9.78
N LEU A 205 17.12 -4.39 -11.08
CA LEU A 205 18.08 -4.70 -12.13
C LEU A 205 19.34 -3.83 -12.04
N VAL A 206 19.22 -2.56 -11.66
CA VAL A 206 20.39 -1.71 -11.39
C VAL A 206 21.26 -2.30 -10.28
N ILE A 207 20.65 -2.76 -9.18
CA ILE A 207 21.37 -3.44 -8.09
C ILE A 207 22.02 -4.73 -8.60
N ALA A 208 21.29 -5.56 -9.35
CA ALA A 208 21.81 -6.82 -9.88
C ALA A 208 23.03 -6.58 -10.79
N LYS A 209 22.95 -5.63 -11.72
CA LYS A 209 24.07 -5.24 -12.58
C LYS A 209 25.25 -4.72 -11.75
N ALA A 210 25.01 -3.84 -10.79
CA ALA A 210 26.04 -3.32 -9.90
C ALA A 210 26.75 -4.44 -9.12
N LEU A 211 26.01 -5.42 -8.61
CA LEU A 211 26.55 -6.60 -7.94
C LEU A 211 27.40 -7.47 -8.88
N ALA A 212 26.94 -7.71 -10.12
CA ALA A 212 27.70 -8.46 -11.11
C ALA A 212 29.03 -7.78 -11.46
N LEU A 213 29.03 -6.46 -11.61
CA LEU A 213 30.24 -5.68 -11.91
C LEU A 213 31.29 -5.71 -10.79
N VAL A 214 30.87 -5.91 -9.53
CA VAL A 214 31.77 -6.03 -8.37
C VAL A 214 32.04 -7.49 -7.98
N ASN A 215 31.81 -8.42 -8.93
CA ASN A 215 32.04 -9.87 -8.78
C ASN A 215 31.20 -10.52 -7.65
N LYS A 216 30.00 -10.00 -7.42
CA LYS A 216 29.00 -10.57 -6.50
C LYS A 216 27.90 -11.30 -7.27
N ASN A 217 28.33 -12.24 -8.11
CA ASN A 217 27.47 -12.97 -9.04
C ASN A 217 26.36 -13.75 -8.34
N GLU A 218 26.63 -14.37 -7.18
CA GLU A 218 25.60 -15.07 -6.41
C GLU A 218 24.46 -14.14 -5.97
N GLN A 219 24.82 -12.99 -5.37
CA GLN A 219 23.87 -11.99 -4.89
C GLN A 219 23.13 -11.33 -6.06
N SER A 220 23.85 -11.08 -7.16
CA SER A 220 23.25 -10.60 -8.41
C SER A 220 22.20 -11.58 -8.92
N MET A 221 22.53 -12.88 -9.00
CA MET A 221 21.62 -13.94 -9.43
C MET A 221 20.41 -14.09 -8.50
N GLN A 222 20.58 -13.94 -7.19
CA GLN A 222 19.46 -13.92 -6.24
C GLN A 222 18.48 -12.80 -6.57
N VAL A 223 18.96 -11.58 -6.85
CA VAL A 223 18.11 -10.46 -7.25
C VAL A 223 17.45 -10.72 -8.61
N VAL A 224 18.20 -11.22 -9.59
CA VAL A 224 17.66 -11.54 -10.93
C VAL A 224 16.55 -12.59 -10.84
N ASN A 225 16.74 -13.64 -10.07
CA ASN A 225 15.72 -14.68 -9.89
C ASN A 225 14.44 -14.11 -9.28
N LYS A 226 14.52 -13.22 -8.29
CA LYS A 226 13.35 -12.53 -7.73
C LYS A 226 12.62 -11.67 -8.75
N VAL A 227 13.36 -11.00 -9.65
CA VAL A 227 12.75 -10.25 -10.74
C VAL A 227 12.03 -11.20 -11.71
N LEU A 228 12.64 -12.32 -12.05
CA LEU A 228 12.03 -13.34 -12.93
C LEU A 228 10.83 -14.05 -12.28
N GLU A 229 10.82 -14.24 -10.97
CA GLU A 229 9.65 -14.75 -10.23
C GLU A 229 8.46 -13.78 -10.31
N ALA A 230 8.74 -12.47 -10.33
CA ALA A 230 7.71 -11.44 -10.46
C ALA A 230 7.32 -11.17 -11.93
N ASN A 231 8.27 -11.28 -12.85
CA ASN A 231 8.12 -11.07 -14.29
C ASN A 231 8.97 -12.09 -15.09
N PRO A 232 8.42 -13.27 -15.40
CA PRO A 232 9.16 -14.32 -16.11
C PRO A 232 9.60 -13.93 -17.54
N GLN A 233 8.97 -12.91 -18.14
CA GLN A 233 9.22 -12.48 -19.52
C GLN A 233 10.19 -11.28 -19.61
N SER A 234 10.81 -10.88 -18.49
CA SER A 234 11.77 -9.79 -18.47
C SER A 234 13.02 -10.11 -19.32
N GLN A 235 13.05 -9.58 -20.54
CA GLN A 235 14.16 -9.77 -21.48
C GLN A 235 15.48 -9.27 -20.89
N GLU A 236 15.45 -8.15 -20.18
CA GLU A 236 16.63 -7.58 -19.53
C GLU A 236 17.15 -8.49 -18.41
N SER A 237 16.26 -9.09 -17.61
CA SER A 237 16.63 -10.06 -16.57
C SER A 237 17.23 -11.33 -17.16
N LEU A 238 16.63 -11.87 -18.24
CA LEU A 238 17.12 -13.06 -18.92
C LEU A 238 18.50 -12.83 -19.56
N GLN A 239 18.70 -11.66 -20.18
CA GLN A 239 20.01 -11.28 -20.73
C GLN A 239 21.05 -11.13 -19.63
N LEU A 240 20.71 -10.46 -18.52
CA LEU A 240 21.61 -10.29 -17.39
C LEU A 240 22.00 -11.64 -16.78
N LYS A 241 21.04 -12.54 -16.58
CA LYS A 241 21.27 -13.92 -16.13
C LYS A 241 22.30 -14.63 -17.00
N LYS A 242 22.10 -14.64 -18.32
CA LYS A 242 23.02 -15.24 -19.27
C LYS A 242 24.41 -14.60 -19.22
N ASN A 243 24.49 -13.28 -19.09
CA ASN A 243 25.78 -12.58 -19.00
C ASN A 243 26.56 -12.94 -17.72
N ILE A 244 25.86 -13.18 -16.60
CA ILE A 244 26.48 -13.64 -15.34
C ILE A 244 26.97 -15.08 -15.50
N GLU A 245 26.14 -15.98 -16.01
CA GLU A 245 26.47 -17.41 -16.21
C GLU A 245 27.63 -17.61 -17.21
N THR A 246 27.71 -16.76 -18.25
CA THR A 246 28.78 -16.81 -19.26
C THR A 246 30.06 -16.07 -18.85
N GLY A 247 30.13 -15.52 -17.63
CA GLY A 247 31.32 -14.84 -17.12
C GLY A 247 31.70 -13.57 -17.88
N LYS A 248 30.74 -12.90 -18.53
CA LYS A 248 31.01 -11.69 -19.33
C LYS A 248 31.46 -10.49 -18.51
N PHE A 249 31.18 -10.48 -17.20
CA PHE A 249 31.65 -9.45 -16.28
C PHE A 249 33.14 -9.70 -15.95
N LYS A 250 34.04 -9.17 -16.79
CA LYS A 250 35.50 -9.23 -16.55
C LYS A 250 35.88 -8.33 -15.37
N THR A 251 36.60 -8.91 -14.41
CA THR A 251 36.98 -8.28 -13.15
C THR A 251 38.08 -7.22 -13.32
N VAL A 252 37.96 -6.10 -12.61
CA VAL A 252 39.14 -5.38 -12.11
C VAL A 252 39.40 -5.85 -10.69
N ALA A 253 40.65 -6.15 -10.39
CA ALA A 253 41.09 -6.63 -9.09
C ALA A 253 40.83 -5.55 -8.03
N VAL A 254 39.64 -5.59 -7.43
CA VAL A 254 39.40 -4.93 -6.15
C VAL A 254 39.73 -5.92 -5.07
N ASP A 255 40.50 -5.45 -4.09
CA ASP A 255 40.92 -6.21 -2.93
C ASP A 255 39.73 -7.04 -2.39
N SER A 256 39.90 -8.36 -2.41
CA SER A 256 38.89 -9.34 -2.03
C SER A 256 38.34 -9.10 -0.61
N ALA A 257 39.07 -8.39 0.24
CA ALA A 257 38.64 -7.95 1.56
C ALA A 257 37.48 -6.94 1.52
N GLN A 258 37.47 -6.01 0.55
CA GLN A 258 36.45 -4.96 0.46
C GLN A 258 35.11 -5.47 -0.06
N THR A 259 35.12 -6.47 -0.97
CA THR A 259 33.91 -7.09 -1.51
C THR A 259 33.37 -8.17 -0.58
N LYS A 260 34.20 -8.88 0.21
CA LYS A 260 33.75 -9.87 1.21
C LYS A 260 32.70 -9.34 2.20
N SER A 261 32.66 -8.04 2.49
CA SER A 261 31.72 -7.44 3.45
C SER A 261 30.30 -7.16 2.89
N LEU A 262 30.01 -7.45 1.62
CA LEU A 262 28.65 -7.38 1.08
C LEU A 262 27.92 -8.67 1.48
N ASP A 263 27.09 -8.60 2.52
CA ASP A 263 26.32 -9.72 3.06
C ASP A 263 25.22 -10.18 2.09
N SER A 264 25.17 -11.49 1.84
CA SER A 264 24.12 -12.19 1.08
C SER A 264 22.68 -11.86 1.52
N LYS A 265 22.45 -11.62 2.82
CA LYS A 265 21.11 -11.34 3.36
C LYS A 265 20.62 -9.93 3.07
N LYS A 266 21.48 -9.06 2.53
CA LYS A 266 21.19 -7.64 2.42
C LYS A 266 20.13 -7.33 1.37
N PHE A 267 20.01 -8.11 0.29
CA PHE A 267 19.14 -7.79 -0.86
C PHE A 267 17.80 -8.57 -0.82
N ASN A 268 17.10 -8.45 0.30
CA ASN A 268 15.85 -9.18 0.55
C ASN A 268 14.57 -8.33 0.39
N PHE A 269 14.38 -7.70 -0.77
CA PHE A 269 13.17 -6.92 -1.09
C PHE A 269 12.15 -7.72 -1.90
N ILE A 270 10.92 -7.22 -1.93
CA ILE A 270 9.79 -7.75 -2.72
C ILE A 270 9.64 -6.93 -4.00
N ILE A 271 9.65 -7.60 -5.16
CA ILE A 271 9.38 -6.95 -6.44
C ILE A 271 7.88 -6.74 -6.59
N LYS A 272 7.46 -5.50 -6.87
CA LYS A 272 6.05 -5.25 -7.23
C LYS A 272 5.79 -5.92 -8.58
N LYS A 273 4.96 -6.97 -8.60
CA LYS A 273 4.46 -7.58 -9.85
C LYS A 273 3.82 -6.48 -10.70
N ALA A 274 4.12 -6.45 -11.99
CA ALA A 274 3.37 -5.61 -12.91
C ALA A 274 1.89 -6.02 -12.83
N PRO A 275 0.94 -5.07 -12.83
CA PRO A 275 -0.47 -5.43 -12.92
C PRO A 275 -0.65 -6.30 -14.18
N PRO A 276 -1.49 -7.36 -14.12
CA PRO A 276 -1.78 -8.14 -15.31
C PRO A 276 -2.27 -7.16 -16.38
N VAL A 277 -1.56 -7.12 -17.51
CA VAL A 277 -2.04 -6.42 -18.71
C VAL A 277 -3.43 -6.97 -18.93
N LYS A 278 -4.45 -6.11 -18.87
CA LYS A 278 -5.82 -6.51 -19.21
C LYS A 278 -5.75 -7.10 -20.61
N GLN A 279 -5.99 -8.41 -20.72
CA GLN A 279 -6.30 -9.04 -22.01
C GLN A 279 -7.64 -8.51 -22.49
#